data_AF-A0A3C1GET5-F1
#
_entry.id   AF-A0A3C1GET5-F1
#
_cell.length_a   1.000
_cell.length_b   1.000
_cell.length_c   1.000
_cell.angle_alpha   90.00
_cell.angle_beta   90.00
_cell.angle_gamma   90.00
#
_symmetry.space_group_name_H-M   'P 1'
#
loop_
_entity.id
_entity.type
_entity.pdbx_description
1 polymer ?
#
loop_
_entity_poly.entity_id
_entity_poly.type
_entity_poly.pdbx_seq_one_letter_code
_entity_poly.pdbx_strand_id
1 'polypeptide(L)' 'MRDHEPTDLDQALARAGDGAFAIGGDGRVVLWNRAAERILGYSTREAIGRLCCDVFVGQDDKGNRLCYQG' A
#
# COMPACT_ATOMS: atom_id res chain seq x y z
N MET A 1 10.85 -15.94 -21.32
CA MET A 1 10.79 -15.04 -20.16
C MET A 1 9.53 -14.23 -20.38
N ARG A 2 8.44 -14.49 -19.64
CA ARG A 2 7.20 -13.75 -19.85
C ARG A 2 7.39 -12.39 -19.20
N ASP A 3 7.59 -11.37 -20.01
CA ASP A 3 7.47 -9.99 -19.58
C ASP A 3 6.02 -9.81 -19.12
N HIS A 4 5.80 -9.86 -17.81
CA HIS A 4 4.54 -9.44 -17.23
C HIS A 4 4.45 -7.93 -17.49
N GLU A 5 3.67 -7.53 -18.50
CA GLU A 5 2.99 -6.23 -18.55
C GLU A 5 2.48 -5.89 -17.13
N PRO A 6 2.39 -4.62 -16.69
CA PRO A 6 1.76 -4.28 -15.41
C PRO A 6 0.32 -4.86 -15.40
N THR A 7 0.22 -6.08 -14.88
CA THR A 7 -0.78 -7.08 -15.29
C THR A 7 -2.03 -6.86 -14.48
N ASP A 8 -3.11 -6.42 -15.14
CA ASP A 8 -4.53 -6.45 -14.75
C ASP A 8 -4.89 -6.06 -13.30
N LEU A 9 -4.36 -6.80 -12.32
CA LEU A 9 -4.48 -6.58 -10.89
C LEU A 9 -4.08 -5.17 -10.44
N ASP A 10 -2.94 -4.64 -10.88
CA ASP A 10 -2.52 -3.28 -10.50
C ASP A 10 -3.54 -2.23 -10.98
N GLN A 11 -4.04 -2.41 -12.20
CA GLN A 11 -5.06 -1.54 -12.78
C GLN A 11 -6.42 -1.72 -12.10
N ALA A 12 -6.78 -2.95 -11.73
CA ALA A 12 -7.99 -3.27 -10.99
C ALA A 12 -7.97 -2.62 -9.59
N LEU A 13 -6.86 -2.75 -8.86
CA LEU A 13 -6.66 -2.13 -7.55
C LEU A 13 -6.65 -0.60 -7.64
N ALA A 14 -6.05 -0.03 -8.69
CA ALA A 14 -6.07 1.41 -8.91
C ALA A 14 -7.49 1.99 -9.08
N ARG A 15 -8.42 1.19 -9.62
CA ARG A 15 -9.82 1.57 -9.87
C ARG A 15 -10.80 1.15 -8.77
N ALA A 16 -10.38 0.27 -7.86
CA ALA A 16 -11.20 -0.20 -6.76
C ALA A 16 -11.69 0.97 -5.90
N GLY A 17 -12.94 0.86 -5.43
CA GLY A 17 -13.53 1.83 -4.50
C GLY A 17 -12.89 1.76 -3.11
N ASP A 18 -12.46 0.56 -2.72
CA ASP A 18 -11.78 0.28 -1.45
C ASP A 18 -10.32 0.69 -1.48
N GLY A 19 -9.80 1.07 -0.31
CA GLY A 19 -8.38 1.39 -0.13
C GLY A 19 -7.50 0.18 -0.36
N ALA A 20 -6.54 0.29 -1.27
CA ALA A 20 -5.56 -0.74 -1.54
C ALA A 20 -4.16 -0.15 -1.64
N PHE A 21 -3.20 -0.85 -1.05
CA PHE A 21 -1.77 -0.57 -1.19
C PHE A 21 -0.99 -1.89 -1.12
N ALA A 22 0.21 -1.89 -1.69
CA ALA A 22 1.11 -3.04 -1.68
C ALA A 22 2.47 -2.65 -1.11
N ILE A 23 3.14 -3.61 -0.47
CA ILE A 23 4.44 -3.46 0.15
C ILE A 23 5.42 -4.42 -0.54
N GLY A 24 6.59 -3.91 -0.93
CA GLY A 24 7.69 -4.70 -1.47
C GLY A 24 8.39 -5.54 -0.39
N GLY A 25 9.30 -6.42 -0.80
CA GLY A 25 10.04 -7.29 0.12
C GLY A 25 10.94 -6.55 1.12
N ASP A 26 11.24 -5.28 0.87
CA ASP A 26 12.03 -4.40 1.74
C ASP A 26 11.16 -3.58 2.72
N GLY A 27 9.86 -3.86 2.77
CA GLY A 27 8.92 -3.16 3.64
C GLY A 27 8.48 -1.78 3.11
N ARG A 28 8.87 -1.41 1.88
CA ARG A 28 8.48 -0.12 1.28
C ARG A 28 7.20 -0.24 0.47
N VAL A 29 6.40 0.82 0.48
CA VAL A 29 5.18 0.90 -0.32
C VAL A 29 5.53 0.97 -1.81
N VAL A 30 4.92 0.10 -2.61
CA VAL A 30 5.12 0.02 -4.07
C VAL A 30 3.86 0.30 -4.88
N LEU A 31 2.68 0.25 -4.25
CA LEU A 31 1.40 0.64 -4.85
C LEU A 31 0.58 1.39 -3.80
N TRP A 32 -0.11 2.45 -4.23
CA TRP A 32 -1.03 3.22 -3.40
C TRP A 32 -2.16 3.75 -4.27
N ASN A 33 -3.40 3.30 -4.05
CA ASN A 33 -4.53 3.73 -4.88
C ASN A 33 -5.19 5.01 -4.35
N ARG A 34 -6.03 5.64 -5.18
CA ARG A 34 -6.74 6.88 -4.83
C ARG A 34 -7.67 6.73 -3.62
N ALA A 35 -8.15 5.52 -3.33
CA ALA A 35 -8.95 5.27 -2.15
C ALA A 35 -8.10 5.24 -0.87
N ALA A 36 -6.91 4.66 -0.92
CA ALA A 36 -5.94 4.69 0.16
C ALA A 36 -5.50 6.12 0.48
N GLU A 37 -5.31 6.98 -0.54
CA GLU A 37 -5.04 8.41 -0.30
C GLU A 37 -6.11 9.08 0.56
N ARG A 38 -7.39 8.81 0.25
CA ARG A 38 -8.54 9.37 0.98
C ARG A 38 -8.66 8.82 2.40
N ILE A 39 -8.36 7.53 2.59
CA ILE A 39 -8.53 6.85 3.88
C ILE A 39 -7.37 7.16 4.83
N LEU A 40 -6.14 7.16 4.31
CA LEU A 40 -4.92 7.22 5.10
C LEU A 40 -4.24 8.60 5.08
N GLY A 41 -4.69 9.52 4.22
CA GLY A 41 -4.29 10.93 4.24
C GLY A 41 -2.94 11.24 3.57
N TYR A 42 -2.28 10.24 2.98
CA TYR A 42 -1.05 10.43 2.21
C TYR A 42 -1.34 10.33 0.72
N SER A 43 -0.82 11.25 -0.08
CA SER A 43 -0.82 11.10 -1.53
C SER A 43 0.06 9.92 -1.95
N THR A 44 -0.20 9.37 -3.14
CA THR A 44 0.62 8.32 -3.75
C THR A 44 2.09 8.73 -3.78
N ARG A 45 2.38 10.00 -4.11
CA ARG A 45 3.74 10.52 -4.16
C ARG A 45 4.43 10.53 -2.79
N GLU A 46 3.68 10.77 -1.72
CA GLU A 46 4.21 10.75 -0.36
C GLU A 46 4.36 9.32 0.17
N ALA A 47 3.47 8.40 -0.23
CA ALA A 47 3.45 7.04 0.28
C ALA A 47 4.50 6.14 -0.40
N ILE A 48 4.62 6.20 -1.73
CA ILE A 48 5.50 5.32 -2.50
C ILE A 48 6.95 5.47 -2.03
N GLY A 49 7.62 4.34 -1.77
CA GLY A 49 9.00 4.29 -1.29
C GLY A 49 9.19 4.54 0.22
N ARG A 50 8.17 4.99 0.96
CA ARG A 50 8.22 5.02 2.43
C ARG A 50 8.04 3.64 3.01
N LEU A 51 8.52 3.44 4.23
CA LEU A 51 8.23 2.23 4.99
C LEU A 51 6.73 2.19 5.30
N CYS A 52 6.13 1.00 5.17
CA CYS A 52 4.70 0.83 5.42
C CYS A 52 4.28 1.35 6.80
N CYS A 53 5.13 1.16 7.82
CA CYS A 53 4.84 1.52 9.20
C CYS A 53 4.82 3.03 9.46
N ASP A 54 5.30 3.83 8.50
CA ASP A 54 5.29 5.29 8.60
C ASP A 54 4.01 5.91 8.05
N VAL A 55 3.31 5.17 7.17
CA VAL A 55 2.11 5.66 6.47
C VAL A 55 0.86 4.85 6.81
N PHE A 56 1.02 3.66 7.37
CA PHE A 56 -0.06 2.80 7.83
C PHE A 56 0.18 2.37 9.28
N VAL A 57 -0.65 2.90 10.18
CA VAL A 57 -0.60 2.65 11.63
C VAL A 57 -1.75 1.78 12.11
N GLY A 58 -2.29 0.93 11.23
CA GLY A 58 -3.36 -0.01 11.57
C GLY A 58 -2.93 -0.97 12.68
N GLN A 59 -3.85 -1.28 13.58
CA GLN A 59 -3.64 -2.19 14.71
C GLN A 59 -4.65 -3.33 14.68
N ASP A 60 -4.28 -4.48 15.22
CA ASP A 60 -5.22 -5.55 15.54
C ASP A 60 -6.05 -5.22 16.79
N ASP A 61 -6.93 -6.14 17.19
CA ASP A 61 -7.79 -6.03 18.38
C ASP A 61 -7.00 -5.98 19.70
N LYS A 62 -5.72 -6.36 19.69
CA LYS A 62 -4.81 -6.34 20.84
C LYS A 62 -3.88 -5.14 20.85
N GLY A 63 -3.97 -4.26 19.86
CA GLY A 63 -3.12 -3.07 19.72
C GLY A 63 -1.77 -3.33 19.06
N ASN A 64 -1.51 -4.53 18.53
CA ASN A 64 -0.28 -4.80 17.79
C ASN A 64 -0.36 -4.11 16.43
N ARG A 65 0.74 -3.47 15.99
CA ARG A 65 0.77 -2.87 14.66
C ARG A 65 0.72 -3.95 13.60
N LEU A 66 -0.17 -3.76 12.62
CA LEU A 66 -0.29 -4.61 11.44
C LEU A 66 0.91 -4.46 10.51
N CYS A 67 1.54 -3.28 10.49
CA CYS A 67 2.82 -3.07 9.83
C CYS A 67 3.90 -2.60 10.82
N TYR A 68 4.99 -3.33 10.85
CA TYR A 68 6.16 -3.07 11.69
C TYR A 68 7.41 -3.46 10.92
N GLN A 69 8.52 -2.79 11.22
CA GLN A 69 9.83 -3.31 10.83
C GLN A 69 10.18 -4.42 11.82
N GLY A 70 10.46 -5.61 11.30
CA GLY A 70 11.03 -6.71 12.08
C GLY A 70 12.42 -6.39 12.57
#